data_AF-A0A845RR35-F1
#
_entry.id   AF-A0A845RR35-F1
#
_cell.length_a   1.000
_cell.length_b   1.000
_cell.length_c   1.000
_cell.angle_alpha   90.00
_cell.angle_beta   90.00
_cell.angle_gamma   90.00
#
_symmetry.space_group_name_H-M   'P 1'
#
loop_
_entity.id
_entity.type
_entity.pdbx_description
1 polymer ?
#
loop_
_entity_poly.entity_id
_entity_poly.type
_entity_poly.pdbx_seq_one_letter_code
_entity_poly.pdbx_strand_id
1 'polypeptide(L)'
;MPLLAEPIEAAPQSLQDRISYLESIIVQLKEENAAMAATQAHLIDNQEIQLRLIHELKEKAKRSPGKTELSRAEKIERYLAARPDHKATFETLRGHLGIDKDRLNEAIKTLMASSPGRYGIARATGDKRKRTLVMFPK
;
A
#
# COMPACT_ATOMS: atom_id res chain seq x y z
N MET A 1 74.55 18.61 -44.19
CA MET A 1 73.93 18.08 -42.95
C MET A 1 73.23 19.23 -42.23
N PRO A 2 71.94 19.52 -42.50
CA PRO A 2 71.13 20.31 -41.58
C PRO A 2 70.49 19.35 -40.57
N LEU A 3 70.79 19.61 -39.30
CA LEU A 3 70.33 18.84 -38.15
C LEU A 3 68.82 18.96 -37.97
N LEU A 4 68.24 17.82 -37.63
CA LEU A 4 66.88 17.56 -37.18
C LEU A 4 66.47 18.51 -36.03
N ALA A 5 66.04 19.72 -36.36
CA ALA A 5 65.43 20.66 -35.44
C ALA A 5 63.93 20.77 -35.76
N GLU A 6 63.20 19.64 -35.69
CA GLU A 6 61.81 19.76 -35.25
C GLU A 6 61.88 20.30 -33.81
N PRO A 7 61.20 21.42 -33.50
CA PRO A 7 61.67 22.28 -32.42
C PRO A 7 61.36 21.61 -31.09
N ILE A 8 62.40 21.40 -30.29
CA ILE A 8 62.31 20.99 -28.89
C ILE A 8 61.37 21.92 -28.10
N GLU A 9 61.11 23.14 -28.59
CA GLU A 9 60.12 24.10 -28.07
C GLU A 9 58.64 23.80 -28.38
N ALA A 10 58.31 23.04 -29.43
CA ALA A 10 56.92 22.76 -29.80
C ALA A 10 56.28 21.63 -28.95
N ALA A 11 57.10 20.71 -28.44
CA ALA A 11 56.64 19.60 -27.61
C ALA A 11 56.07 20.06 -26.24
N PRO A 12 56.70 21.01 -25.50
CA PRO A 12 56.11 21.59 -24.29
C PRO A 12 54.73 22.21 -24.52
N GLN A 13 54.57 22.99 -25.59
CA GLN A 13 53.29 23.64 -25.91
C GLN A 13 52.19 22.61 -26.23
N SER A 14 52.51 21.60 -27.04
CA SER A 14 51.58 20.52 -27.36
C SER A 14 51.14 19.73 -26.11
N LEU A 15 52.04 19.52 -25.15
CA LEU A 15 51.72 18.90 -23.87
C LEU A 15 50.81 19.80 -23.02
N GLN A 16 51.04 21.11 -22.98
CA GLN A 16 50.20 22.08 -22.27
C GLN A 16 48.79 22.17 -22.85
N ASP A 17 48.65 22.17 -24.17
CA ASP A 17 47.35 22.17 -24.84
C ASP A 17 46.58 20.88 -24.51
N ARG A 18 47.29 19.74 -24.49
CA ARG A 18 46.69 18.45 -24.13
C ARG A 18 46.32 18.36 -22.65
N ILE A 19 47.11 18.94 -21.75
CA ILE A 19 46.77 19.04 -20.32
C ILE A 19 45.51 19.89 -20.16
N SER A 20 45.46 21.06 -20.79
CA SER A 20 44.29 21.97 -20.72
C SER A 20 43.03 21.28 -21.27
N TYR A 21 43.15 20.55 -22.37
CA TYR A 21 42.07 19.76 -22.93
C TYR A 21 41.60 18.64 -21.97
N LEU A 22 42.52 17.88 -21.39
CA LEU A 22 42.19 16.83 -20.42
C LEU A 22 41.55 17.40 -19.15
N GLU A 23 42.02 18.54 -18.66
CA GLU A 23 41.42 19.24 -17.51
C GLU A 23 39.97 19.65 -17.82
N SER A 24 39.71 20.17 -19.02
CA SER A 24 38.36 20.52 -19.45
C SER A 24 37.42 19.29 -19.48
N ILE A 25 37.89 18.15 -20.00
CA ILE A 25 37.15 16.89 -19.98
C ILE A 25 36.90 16.42 -18.53
N ILE A 26 37.88 16.53 -17.65
CA ILE A 26 37.73 16.13 -16.24
C ILE A 26 36.65 16.97 -15.55
N VAL A 27 36.59 18.27 -15.84
CA VAL A 27 35.53 19.15 -15.31
C VAL A 27 34.16 18.69 -15.83
N GLN A 28 34.03 18.49 -17.14
CA GLN A 28 32.77 18.03 -17.74
C GLN A 28 32.30 16.69 -17.16
N LEU A 29 33.20 15.70 -17.05
CA LEU A 29 32.86 14.39 -16.48
C LEU A 29 32.46 14.47 -15.01
N LYS A 30 33.03 15.40 -14.24
CA LYS A 30 32.62 15.63 -12.84
C LYS A 30 31.20 16.21 -12.77
N GLU A 31 30.87 17.14 -13.65
CA GLU A 31 29.52 17.72 -13.74
C GLU A 31 28.49 16.66 -14.15
N GLU A 32 28.79 15.85 -15.16
CA GLU A 32 27.92 14.75 -15.60
C GLU A 32 27.72 13.70 -14.49
N ASN A 33 28.78 13.34 -13.77
CA ASN A 33 28.68 12.42 -12.62
C ASN A 33 27.83 13.00 -11.49
N ALA A 34 27.95 14.29 -11.20
CA ALA A 34 27.12 14.95 -10.18
C ALA A 34 25.64 14.96 -10.58
N ALA A 35 25.33 15.25 -11.85
CA ALA A 35 23.96 15.22 -12.38
C ALA A 35 23.36 13.81 -12.34
N MET A 36 24.15 12.79 -12.70
CA MET A 36 23.74 11.39 -12.64
C MET A 36 23.51 10.93 -11.21
N ALA A 37 24.38 11.32 -10.26
CA ALA A 37 24.19 11.02 -8.84
C ALA A 37 22.90 11.65 -8.27
N ALA A 38 22.62 12.91 -8.63
CA ALA A 38 21.37 13.58 -8.23
C ALA A 38 20.13 12.88 -8.81
N THR A 39 20.20 12.43 -10.07
CA THR A 39 19.13 11.68 -10.72
C THR A 39 18.88 10.34 -10.03
N GLN A 40 19.95 9.61 -9.67
CA GLN A 40 19.84 8.35 -8.93
C GLN A 40 19.21 8.56 -7.55
N ALA A 41 19.61 9.60 -6.81
CA ALA A 41 19.02 9.91 -5.51
C ALA A 41 17.51 10.15 -5.63
N HIS A 42 17.08 10.94 -6.62
CA HIS A 42 15.65 11.18 -6.87
C HIS A 42 14.89 9.91 -7.27
N LEU A 43 15.51 8.99 -8.02
CA LEU A 43 14.89 7.71 -8.36
C LEU A 43 14.73 6.80 -7.13
N ILE A 44 15.74 6.75 -6.27
CA ILE A 44 15.69 5.99 -5.01
C ILE A 44 14.55 6.49 -4.13
N ASP A 45 14.45 7.82 -3.93
CA ASP A 45 13.38 8.42 -3.12
C ASP A 45 11.98 8.07 -3.68
N ASN A 46 11.81 8.16 -5.00
CA ASN A 46 10.54 7.78 -5.64
C ASN A 46 10.23 6.29 -5.47
N GLN A 47 11.22 5.40 -5.56
CA GLN A 47 11.04 3.97 -5.33
C GLN A 47 10.63 3.69 -3.89
N GLU A 48 11.23 4.35 -2.91
CA GLU A 48 10.84 4.20 -1.50
C GLU A 48 9.39 4.65 -1.27
N ILE A 49 8.99 5.80 -1.82
CA ILE A 49 7.61 6.29 -1.73
C ILE A 49 6.63 5.29 -2.35
N GLN A 50 6.96 4.75 -3.52
CA GLN A 50 6.13 3.75 -4.20
C GLN A 50 6.01 2.47 -3.37
N LEU A 51 7.10 1.98 -2.78
CA LEU A 51 7.08 0.79 -1.92
C LEU A 51 6.21 1.01 -0.68
N ARG A 52 6.28 2.18 -0.04
CA ARG A 52 5.41 2.54 1.08
C ARG A 52 3.94 2.56 0.67
N LEU A 53 3.62 3.19 -0.47
CA LEU A 53 2.26 3.23 -1.00
C LEU A 53 1.72 1.83 -1.33
N ILE A 54 2.51 0.99 -2.01
CA ILE A 54 2.14 -0.39 -2.32
C ILE A 54 1.86 -1.18 -1.04
N HIS A 55 2.70 -1.01 -0.02
CA HIS A 55 2.50 -1.66 1.28
C HIS A 55 1.18 -1.22 1.93
N GLU A 56 0.92 0.08 1.99
CA GLU A 56 -0.35 0.62 2.53
C GLU A 56 -1.57 0.11 1.77
N LEU A 57 -1.51 0.08 0.44
CA LEU A 57 -2.60 -0.43 -0.39
C LEU A 57 -2.83 -1.92 -0.17
N LYS A 58 -1.76 -2.72 -0.05
CA LYS A 58 -1.87 -4.15 0.29
C LYS A 58 -2.49 -4.36 1.67
N GLU A 59 -2.09 -3.58 2.67
CA GLU A 59 -2.66 -3.68 4.02
C GLU A 59 -4.13 -3.24 4.05
N LYS A 60 -4.51 -2.20 3.29
CA LYS A 60 -5.92 -1.81 3.11
C LYS A 60 -6.72 -2.91 2.41
N ALA A 61 -6.17 -3.52 1.36
CA ALA A 61 -6.84 -4.60 0.62
C ALA A 61 -7.04 -5.87 1.48
N LYS A 62 -6.08 -6.22 2.35
CA LYS A 62 -6.26 -7.29 3.34
C LYS A 62 -7.40 -7.01 4.32
N ARG A 63 -7.71 -5.74 4.58
CA ARG A 63 -8.77 -5.29 5.49
C ARG A 63 -10.11 -5.04 4.80
N SER A 64 -10.13 -4.95 3.47
CA SER A 64 -11.38 -4.80 2.72
C SER A 64 -12.10 -6.15 2.60
N PRO A 65 -13.40 -6.23 2.92
CA PRO A 65 -14.16 -7.45 2.73
C PRO A 65 -14.20 -7.83 1.25
N GLY A 66 -14.02 -9.12 0.95
CA GLY A 66 -14.22 -9.63 -0.40
C GLY A 66 -15.70 -9.58 -0.79
N LYS A 67 -15.98 -9.82 -2.08
CA LYS A 67 -17.35 -9.85 -2.64
C LYS A 67 -18.26 -10.82 -1.87
N THR A 68 -17.70 -11.93 -1.39
CA THR A 68 -18.44 -12.93 -0.63
C THR A 68 -18.80 -12.45 0.76
N GLU A 69 -17.90 -11.73 1.43
CA GLU A 69 -18.12 -11.15 2.77
C GLU A 69 -19.19 -10.05 2.71
N LEU A 70 -19.17 -9.21 1.67
CA LEU A 70 -20.24 -8.23 1.41
C LEU A 70 -21.60 -8.92 1.21
N SER A 71 -21.67 -9.95 0.37
CA SER A 71 -22.91 -10.71 0.16
C SER A 71 -23.43 -11.35 1.44
N ARG A 72 -22.53 -11.88 2.29
CA ARG A 72 -22.91 -12.43 3.61
C ARG A 72 -23.43 -11.34 4.54
N ALA A 73 -22.79 -10.17 4.58
CA ALA A 73 -23.24 -9.03 5.38
C ALA A 73 -24.64 -8.58 4.95
N GLU A 74 -24.92 -8.47 3.66
CA GLU A 74 -26.25 -8.15 3.13
C GLU A 74 -27.31 -9.17 3.53
N LYS A 75 -26.98 -10.48 3.50
CA LYS A 75 -27.91 -11.52 3.96
C LYS A 75 -28.23 -11.39 5.45
N ILE A 76 -27.24 -11.05 6.29
CA ILE A 76 -27.46 -10.78 7.72
C ILE A 76 -28.40 -9.59 7.89
N GLU A 77 -28.16 -8.49 7.17
CA GLU A 77 -29.02 -7.30 7.22
C GLU A 77 -30.47 -7.64 6.86
N ARG A 78 -30.70 -8.32 5.72
CA ARG A 78 -32.05 -8.73 5.31
C ARG A 78 -32.72 -9.63 6.34
N TYR A 79 -31.97 -10.56 6.91
CA TYR A 79 -32.48 -11.48 7.93
C TYR A 79 -32.89 -10.73 9.22
N LEU A 80 -32.09 -9.76 9.68
CA LEU A 80 -32.43 -8.95 10.85
C LEU A 80 -33.59 -7.99 10.58
N ALA A 81 -33.63 -7.37 9.40
CA ALA A 81 -34.70 -6.44 9.03
C ALA A 81 -36.07 -7.13 8.94
N ALA A 82 -36.11 -8.40 8.50
CA ALA A 82 -37.35 -9.19 8.41
C ALA A 82 -37.87 -9.67 9.78
N ARG A 83 -37.05 -9.58 10.85
CA ARG A 83 -37.45 -10.06 12.18
C ARG A 83 -38.17 -8.97 12.97
N PRO A 84 -39.24 -9.30 13.72
CA PRO A 84 -39.96 -8.34 14.55
C PRO A 84 -39.10 -7.71 15.65
N ASP A 85 -38.12 -8.46 16.16
CA ASP A 85 -37.23 -8.03 17.24
C ASP A 85 -35.92 -7.40 16.74
N HIS A 86 -35.69 -7.40 15.42
CA HIS A 86 -34.45 -6.95 14.75
C HIS A 86 -33.16 -7.55 15.35
N LYS A 87 -33.25 -8.74 15.95
CA LYS A 87 -32.17 -9.35 16.74
C LYS A 87 -31.99 -10.81 16.38
N ALA A 88 -30.76 -11.30 16.30
CA ALA A 88 -30.50 -12.72 16.12
C ALA A 88 -29.24 -13.17 16.86
N THR A 89 -29.26 -14.38 17.42
CA THR A 89 -28.06 -14.95 18.05
C THR A 89 -27.02 -15.33 16.99
N PHE A 90 -25.75 -15.34 17.36
CA PHE A 90 -24.67 -15.75 16.45
C PHE A 90 -24.83 -17.22 16.02
N GLU A 91 -25.41 -18.08 16.85
CA GLU A 91 -25.75 -19.46 16.48
C GLU A 91 -26.81 -19.50 15.37
N THR A 92 -27.88 -18.72 15.52
CA THR A 92 -28.93 -18.62 14.50
C THR A 92 -28.39 -18.10 13.18
N LEU A 93 -27.53 -17.07 13.22
CA LEU A 93 -26.91 -16.50 12.02
C LEU A 93 -25.97 -17.51 11.33
N ARG A 94 -25.18 -18.28 12.10
CA ARG A 94 -24.35 -19.37 11.53
C ARG A 94 -25.20 -20.41 10.82
N GLY A 95 -26.28 -20.86 11.45
CA GLY A 95 -27.20 -21.83 10.86
C GLY A 95 -27.88 -21.30 9.60
N HIS A 96 -28.34 -20.05 9.62
CA HIS A 96 -28.99 -19.42 8.48
C HIS A 96 -28.05 -19.24 7.27
N LEU A 97 -26.78 -18.91 7.53
CA LEU A 97 -25.79 -18.69 6.47
C LEU A 97 -25.03 -19.96 6.06
N GLY A 98 -25.07 -21.02 6.87
CA GLY A 98 -24.31 -22.25 6.65
C GLY A 98 -22.79 -22.05 6.73
N ILE A 99 -22.32 -21.17 7.62
CA ILE A 99 -20.89 -20.81 7.74
C ILE A 99 -20.32 -21.07 9.13
N ASP A 100 -19.00 -21.21 9.20
CA ASP A 100 -18.27 -21.32 10.46
C ASP A 100 -18.26 -20.01 11.27
N LYS A 101 -17.71 -20.08 12.48
CA LYS A 101 -17.66 -18.97 13.43
C LYS A 101 -16.81 -17.81 12.92
N ASP A 102 -15.71 -18.08 12.25
CA ASP A 102 -14.73 -17.05 11.87
C ASP A 102 -15.25 -16.26 10.68
N ARG A 103 -15.82 -16.95 9.68
CA ARG A 103 -16.51 -16.31 8.54
C ARG A 103 -17.72 -15.49 8.98
N LEU A 104 -18.46 -15.94 10.01
CA LEU A 104 -19.53 -15.12 10.58
C LEU A 104 -18.98 -13.85 11.23
N ASN A 105 -17.91 -13.95 12.02
CA ASN A 105 -17.31 -12.78 12.65
C ASN A 105 -16.82 -11.77 11.62
N GLU A 106 -16.23 -12.22 10.51
CA GLU A 106 -15.83 -11.35 9.39
C GLU A 106 -17.02 -10.67 8.71
N ALA A 107 -18.10 -11.40 8.44
CA ALA A 107 -19.31 -10.84 7.87
C ALA A 107 -19.97 -9.80 8.80
N ILE A 108 -19.98 -10.04 10.11
CA ILE A 108 -20.50 -9.08 11.09
C ILE A 108 -19.60 -7.85 11.18
N LYS A 109 -18.26 -8.01 11.20
CA LYS A 109 -17.33 -6.88 11.16
C LYS A 109 -17.54 -6.03 9.91
N THR A 110 -17.70 -6.68 8.76
CA THR A 110 -18.01 -6.04 7.47
C THR A 110 -19.30 -5.24 7.55
N LEU A 111 -20.37 -5.86 8.04
CA LEU A 111 -21.67 -5.22 8.20
C LEU A 111 -21.61 -3.97 9.10
N MET A 112 -20.92 -4.07 10.24
CA MET A 112 -20.74 -2.96 11.17
C MET A 112 -19.87 -1.84 10.59
N ALA A 113 -18.86 -2.17 9.79
CA ALA A 113 -18.02 -1.18 9.12
C ALA A 113 -18.76 -0.45 8.00
N SER A 114 -19.60 -1.15 7.23
CA SER A 114 -20.41 -0.57 6.15
C SER A 114 -21.55 0.31 6.65
N SER A 115 -21.99 0.14 7.89
CA SER A 115 -23.04 0.98 8.50
C SER A 115 -22.74 1.24 9.98
N PRO A 116 -21.82 2.17 10.27
CA PRO A 116 -21.43 2.51 11.64
C PRO A 116 -22.64 2.94 12.47
N GLY A 117 -22.79 2.39 13.67
CA GLY A 117 -23.86 2.73 14.62
C GLY A 117 -25.23 2.06 14.37
N ARG A 118 -25.46 1.44 13.20
CA ARG A 118 -26.72 0.75 12.88
C ARG A 118 -26.84 -0.64 13.52
N TYR A 119 -25.72 -1.21 13.96
CA TYR A 119 -25.66 -2.55 14.52
C TYR A 119 -24.89 -2.56 15.84
N GLY A 120 -25.35 -3.38 16.79
CA GLY A 120 -24.73 -3.56 18.09
C GLY A 120 -24.66 -5.03 18.49
N ILE A 121 -23.68 -5.39 19.32
CA ILE A 121 -23.55 -6.74 19.85
C ILE A 121 -23.95 -6.73 21.32
N ALA A 122 -25.01 -7.47 21.65
CA ALA A 122 -25.52 -7.64 23.00
C ALA A 122 -25.34 -9.09 23.48
N ARG A 123 -25.46 -9.32 24.80
CA ARG A 123 -25.62 -10.67 25.34
C ARG A 123 -27.01 -11.19 25.01
N ALA A 124 -27.15 -12.48 24.73
CA ALA A 124 -28.46 -13.07 24.46
C ALA A 124 -29.38 -13.01 25.69
N THR A 125 -30.68 -12.85 25.42
CA THR A 125 -31.73 -12.92 26.44
C THR A 125 -31.86 -14.38 26.88
N GLY A 126 -31.50 -14.67 28.13
CA GLY A 126 -31.39 -16.04 28.66
C GLY A 126 -29.95 -16.42 28.92
N ASP A 127 -29.29 -17.05 27.93
CA ASP A 127 -27.89 -17.46 28.05
C ASP A 127 -26.92 -16.30 27.79
N LYS A 128 -26.43 -15.69 28.88
CA LYS A 128 -25.48 -14.57 28.85
C LYS A 128 -24.13 -14.93 28.21
N ARG A 129 -23.81 -16.21 28.01
CA ARG A 129 -22.60 -16.67 27.31
C ARG A 129 -22.72 -16.49 25.79
N LYS A 130 -23.94 -16.40 25.26
CA LYS A 130 -24.20 -16.24 23.83
C LYS A 130 -24.27 -14.77 23.45
N ARG A 131 -23.78 -14.49 22.23
CA ARG A 131 -23.80 -13.15 21.63
C ARG A 131 -24.98 -13.04 20.66
N THR A 132 -25.63 -11.88 20.69
CA THR A 132 -26.76 -11.52 19.82
C THR A 132 -26.39 -10.28 19.05
N LEU A 133 -26.59 -10.32 17.74
CA LEU A 133 -26.49 -9.15 16.89
C LEU A 133 -27.84 -8.45 16.88
N VAL A 134 -27.81 -7.15 17.14
CA VAL A 134 -28.97 -6.26 17.19
C VAL A 134 -28.83 -5.25 16.07
N MET A 135 -29.88 -5.11 15.26
CA MET A 135 -30.03 -4.02 14.32
C MET A 135 -30.87 -2.92 14.97
N PHE A 136 -30.34 -1.70 14.99
CA PHE A 136 -31.07 -0.54 15.46
C PHE A 136 -31.90 0.05 14.30
N PRO A 137 -33.17 0.39 14.54
CA PRO A 137 -33.97 1.09 13.55
C PRO A 137 -33.33 2.44 13.19
N LYS A 138 -33.58 2.88 11.95
CA LYS A 138 -33.17 4.20 11.46
C LYS A 138 -33.95 5.31 12.15
#